data_AF-A0A443Q9S8-F1
#
_entry.id   AF-A0A443Q9S8-F1
#
_cell.length_a   1.000
_cell.length_b   1.000
_cell.length_c   1.000
_cell.angle_alpha   90.00
_cell.angle_beta   90.00
_cell.angle_gamma   90.00
#
_symmetry.space_group_name_H-M   'P 1'
#
loop_
_entity.id
_entity.type
_entity.pdbx_description
1 polymer ?
#
loop_
_entity_poly.entity_id
_entity_poly.type
_entity_poly.pdbx_seq_one_letter_code
_entity_poly.pdbx_strand_id
1 'polypeptide(L)'
;IEKAVEDCEFVSVDCELSGLHSNGCSLNLYDTIDERYQKLKKNALGYSVIQFGLSCFIRDTDSSGECKYNCRSFNFYIFPYKTSANVKRKDDSFLIQPSAFAFLSANGFDFNKLFRYGINWLSADEEDSLMEKQRPSNGKSYNDFSNVTINCNVGVPEEHKH
;
A
#
# COMPACT_ATOMS: atom_id res chain seq x y z
N ILE A 1 7.64 10.97 -6.82
CA ILE A 1 7.68 10.37 -5.46
C ILE A 1 9.11 10.11 -5.07
N GLU A 2 9.88 9.34 -5.86
CA GLU A 2 11.32 9.08 -5.68
C GLU A 2 12.11 10.32 -5.21
N LYS A 3 12.14 11.40 -6.02
CA LYS A 3 12.78 12.66 -5.63
C LYS A 3 12.35 13.21 -4.26
N ALA A 4 11.06 13.11 -3.91
CA ALA A 4 10.59 13.60 -2.62
C ALA A 4 11.07 12.73 -1.45
N VAL A 5 11.29 11.44 -1.68
CA VAL A 5 11.87 10.51 -0.70
C VAL A 5 13.38 10.74 -0.58
N GLU A 6 14.08 10.96 -1.70
CA GLU A 6 15.52 11.25 -1.71
C GLU A 6 15.86 12.59 -1.04
N ASP A 7 15.05 13.62 -1.28
CA ASP A 7 15.27 14.98 -0.76
C ASP A 7 14.84 15.13 0.72
N CYS A 8 14.05 14.20 1.27
CA CYS A 8 13.51 14.34 2.62
C CYS A 8 14.48 13.87 3.71
N GLU A 9 14.33 14.44 4.90
CA GLU A 9 15.13 14.05 6.07
C GLU A 9 14.48 12.90 6.83
N PHE A 10 13.15 12.88 6.88
CA PHE A 10 12.37 11.78 7.43
C PHE A 10 11.01 11.68 6.74
N VAL A 11 10.39 10.52 6.92
CA VAL A 11 9.04 10.24 6.43
C VAL A 11 8.10 9.90 7.58
N SER A 12 6.82 10.23 7.42
CA SER A 12 5.74 9.62 8.21
C SER A 12 4.86 8.78 7.31
N VAL A 13 4.30 7.73 7.90
CA VAL A 13 3.42 6.77 7.23
C VAL A 13 2.14 6.63 8.04
N ASP A 14 1.02 6.55 7.34
CA ASP A 14 -0.28 6.24 7.90
C ASP A 14 -1.04 5.28 6.95
N CYS A 15 -1.93 4.46 7.49
CA CYS A 15 -2.59 3.42 6.71
C CYS A 15 -4.09 3.34 7.04
N GLU A 16 -4.91 3.31 5.99
CA GLU A 16 -6.32 2.96 6.12
C GLU A 16 -6.50 1.45 5.88
N LEU A 17 -7.21 0.81 6.79
CA LEU A 17 -7.39 -0.64 6.82
C LEU A 17 -8.84 -1.01 6.48
N SER A 18 -9.02 -2.16 5.84
CA SER A 18 -10.36 -2.70 5.55
C SER A 18 -11.13 -3.13 6.81
N GLY A 19 -10.46 -3.16 7.95
CA GLY A 19 -11.02 -3.43 9.28
C GLY A 19 -9.92 -3.53 10.33
N LEU A 20 -10.32 -3.65 11.59
CA LEU A 20 -9.39 -3.64 12.74
C LEU A 20 -9.65 -4.80 13.71
N HIS A 21 -10.86 -5.37 13.71
CA HIS A 21 -11.29 -6.29 14.74
C HIS A 21 -11.88 -7.57 14.16
N SER A 22 -11.16 -8.68 14.27
CA SER A 22 -11.72 -10.01 14.08
C SER A 22 -12.47 -10.46 15.34
N ASN A 23 -13.74 -10.84 15.21
CA ASN A 23 -14.49 -11.50 16.27
C ASN A 23 -13.72 -12.76 16.73
N GLY A 24 -13.19 -12.75 17.95
CA GLY A 24 -12.46 -13.89 18.54
C GLY A 24 -11.04 -13.62 19.03
N CYS A 25 -10.48 -12.42 18.82
CA CYS A 25 -9.20 -12.02 19.43
C CYS A 25 -9.42 -11.05 20.61
N SER A 26 -10.00 -11.54 21.72
CA SER A 26 -9.98 -10.78 22.96
C SER A 26 -8.57 -10.80 23.55
N LEU A 27 -7.91 -9.64 23.59
CA LEU A 27 -6.66 -9.48 24.32
C LEU A 27 -6.96 -9.63 25.82
N ASN A 28 -6.23 -10.52 26.48
CA ASN A 28 -6.31 -10.70 27.92
C ASN A 28 -5.25 -9.82 28.60
N LEU A 29 -5.55 -9.32 29.80
CA LEU A 29 -4.60 -8.59 30.63
C LEU A 29 -3.42 -9.46 31.06
N TYR A 30 -3.63 -10.78 31.12
CA TYR A 30 -2.62 -11.76 31.49
C TYR A 30 -1.87 -12.38 30.30
N ASP A 31 -2.13 -11.93 29.07
CA ASP A 31 -1.38 -12.40 27.91
C ASP A 31 0.10 -12.01 28.05
N THR A 32 0.99 -12.97 27.79
CA THR A 32 2.39 -12.67 27.53
C THR A 32 2.54 -11.80 26.27
N ILE A 33 3.70 -11.17 26.11
CA ILE A 33 3.99 -10.36 24.90
C ILE A 33 3.85 -11.21 23.62
N ASP A 34 4.29 -12.45 23.66
CA ASP A 34 4.20 -13.36 22.51
C ASP A 34 2.75 -13.73 22.19
N GLU A 35 1.95 -14.10 23.19
CA GLU A 35 0.53 -14.41 22.99
C GLU A 35 -0.24 -13.21 22.44
N ARG A 36 0.05 -12.01 22.98
CA ARG A 36 -0.54 -10.76 22.50
C ARG A 36 -0.16 -10.50 21.05
N TYR A 37 1.12 -10.68 20.70
CA TYR A 37 1.59 -10.53 19.32
C TYR A 37 0.90 -11.52 18.38
N GLN A 38 0.77 -12.80 18.75
CA GLN A 38 0.11 -13.80 17.91
C GLN A 38 -1.38 -13.49 17.68
N LYS A 39 -2.10 -13.04 18.71
CA LYS A 39 -3.50 -12.60 18.58
C LYS A 39 -3.62 -11.39 17.65
N LEU A 40 -2.79 -10.37 17.85
CA LEU A 40 -2.77 -9.16 17.01
C LEU A 40 -2.41 -9.49 15.57
N LYS A 41 -1.36 -10.29 15.35
CA LYS A 41 -0.92 -10.73 14.03
C LYS A 41 -2.04 -11.47 13.30
N LYS A 42 -2.68 -12.44 13.95
CA LYS A 42 -3.77 -13.21 13.35
C LYS A 42 -4.95 -12.32 12.95
N ASN A 43 -5.29 -11.34 13.78
CA ASN A 43 -6.34 -10.37 13.50
C ASN A 43 -5.95 -9.46 12.32
N ALA A 44 -4.78 -8.84 12.39
CA ALA A 44 -4.29 -7.90 11.37
C ALA A 44 -4.13 -8.55 9.98
N LEU A 45 -3.64 -9.79 9.91
CA LEU A 45 -3.44 -10.50 8.65
C LEU A 45 -4.75 -10.83 7.90
N GLY A 46 -5.91 -10.76 8.57
CA GLY A 46 -7.20 -10.93 7.92
C GLY A 46 -7.66 -9.70 7.13
N TYR A 47 -7.16 -8.51 7.45
CA TYR A 47 -7.54 -7.24 6.84
C TYR A 47 -6.47 -6.74 5.87
N SER A 48 -6.87 -5.91 4.92
CA SER A 48 -5.97 -5.34 3.92
C SER A 48 -5.75 -3.86 4.17
N VAL A 49 -4.54 -3.38 3.87
CA VAL A 49 -4.26 -1.95 3.72
C VAL A 49 -4.85 -1.51 2.39
N ILE A 50 -5.85 -0.64 2.44
CA ILE A 50 -6.58 -0.14 1.27
C ILE A 50 -6.13 1.26 0.85
N GLN A 51 -5.50 1.99 1.76
CA GLN A 51 -4.77 3.22 1.41
C GLN A 51 -3.51 3.35 2.25
N PHE A 52 -2.43 3.77 1.60
CA PHE A 52 -1.15 4.07 2.23
C PHE A 52 -0.87 5.56 2.07
N GLY A 53 -0.79 6.27 3.19
CA GLY A 53 -0.38 7.65 3.28
C GLY A 53 1.13 7.74 3.53
N LEU A 54 1.83 8.53 2.73
CA LEU A 54 3.26 8.82 2.87
C LEU A 54 3.45 10.33 2.91
N SER A 55 4.12 10.84 3.94
CA SER A 55 4.51 12.25 4.00
C SER A 55 6.02 12.38 4.13
N CYS A 56 6.64 13.10 3.20
CA CYS A 56 8.07 13.37 3.16
C CYS A 56 8.35 14.77 3.70
N PHE A 57 9.18 14.87 4.75
CA PHE A 57 9.52 16.14 5.40
C PHE A 57 10.91 16.61 4.93
N ILE A 58 10.92 17.72 4.20
CA ILE A 58 12.11 18.30 3.58
C ILE A 58 12.49 19.52 4.40
N ARG A 59 13.72 19.51 4.91
CA ARG A 59 14.27 20.67 5.64
C ARG A 59 14.57 21.78 4.65
N ASP A 60 14.08 22.97 4.96
CA ASP A 60 14.40 24.21 4.27
C ASP A 60 15.02 25.18 5.29
N THR A 61 16.21 25.68 5.01
CA THR A 61 16.88 26.66 5.87
C THR A 61 16.76 28.00 5.17
N ASP A 62 16.03 28.93 5.79
CA ASP A 62 15.86 30.25 5.21
C ASP A 62 17.13 31.10 5.36
N SER A 63 17.13 32.26 4.70
CA SER A 63 18.25 33.21 4.73
C SER A 63 18.56 33.78 6.12
N SER A 64 17.65 33.63 7.09
CA SER A 64 17.87 33.98 8.51
C SER A 64 18.51 32.86 9.32
N GLY A 65 18.73 31.68 8.72
CA GLY A 65 19.25 30.50 9.41
C GLY A 65 18.19 29.75 10.24
N GLU A 66 16.91 30.10 10.10
CA GLU A 66 15.84 29.32 10.73
C GLU A 66 15.57 28.05 9.92
N CYS A 67 15.43 26.94 10.64
CA CYS A 67 15.11 25.65 10.06
C CYS A 67 13.58 25.48 10.00
N LYS A 68 13.03 25.38 8.80
CA LYS A 68 11.62 25.09 8.53
C LYS A 68 11.49 23.74 7.83
N TYR A 69 10.33 23.11 7.93
CA TYR A 69 10.04 21.86 7.21
C TYR A 69 8.92 22.09 6.21
N ASN A 70 9.17 21.68 4.97
CA ASN A 70 8.14 21.53 3.95
C ASN A 70 7.69 20.05 3.92
N CYS A 71 6.40 19.81 3.77
CA CYS A 71 5.82 18.47 3.74
C CYS A 71 5.22 18.18 2.36
N ARG A 72 5.62 17.04 1.78
CA ARG A 72 5.00 16.50 0.56
C ARG A 72 4.30 15.19 0.90
N SER A 73 2.97 15.21 0.86
CA SER A 73 2.13 14.05 1.19
C SER A 73 1.55 13.36 -0.05
N PHE A 74 1.48 12.03 -0.01
CA PHE A 74 0.98 11.16 -1.07
C PHE A 74 -0.01 10.16 -0.49
N ASN A 75 -1.13 9.92 -1.19
CA ASN A 75 -2.14 8.94 -0.83
C ASN A 75 -2.26 7.88 -1.93
N PHE A 76 -1.83 6.68 -1.62
CA PHE A 76 -1.83 5.54 -2.53
C PHE A 76 -3.03 4.66 -2.22
N TYR A 77 -3.96 4.55 -3.16
CA TYR A 77 -5.05 3.59 -3.06
C TYR A 77 -4.51 2.23 -3.50
N ILE A 78 -4.62 1.21 -2.64
CA ILE A 78 -4.03 -0.11 -2.85
C ILE A 78 -5.15 -1.12 -2.96
N PHE A 79 -5.21 -1.84 -4.07
CA PHE A 79 -6.23 -2.87 -4.26
C PHE A 79 -5.64 -4.11 -4.94
N PRO A 80 -5.60 -5.27 -4.25
CA PRO A 80 -5.04 -6.49 -4.82
C PRO A 80 -6.05 -7.11 -5.80
N TYR A 81 -6.01 -6.71 -7.07
CA TYR A 81 -6.77 -7.39 -8.13
C TYR A 81 -5.86 -8.33 -8.93
N LYS A 82 -6.43 -9.39 -9.52
CA LYS A 82 -5.68 -10.33 -10.36
C LYS A 82 -5.35 -9.65 -11.69
N THR A 83 -4.08 -9.31 -11.91
CA THR A 83 -3.62 -8.59 -13.13
C THR A 83 -3.37 -9.51 -14.32
N SER A 84 -3.17 -10.82 -14.14
CA SER A 84 -2.95 -11.75 -15.25
C SER A 84 -3.26 -13.20 -14.88
N ALA A 85 -3.79 -13.98 -15.84
CA ALA A 85 -4.08 -15.41 -15.72
C ALA A 85 -2.86 -16.25 -15.29
N ASN A 86 -1.65 -15.73 -15.47
CA ASN A 86 -0.39 -16.41 -15.14
C ASN A 86 0.11 -16.14 -13.70
N VAL A 87 -0.50 -15.19 -13.00
CA VAL A 87 -0.21 -14.92 -11.58
C VAL A 87 -1.23 -15.70 -10.75
N LYS A 88 -0.84 -16.91 -10.32
CA LYS A 88 -1.56 -17.62 -9.25
C LYS A 88 -1.27 -16.92 -7.92
N ARG A 89 -1.87 -15.75 -7.74
CA ARG A 89 -2.09 -15.19 -6.40
C ARG A 89 -2.96 -16.18 -5.65
N LYS A 90 -2.52 -16.62 -4.47
CA LYS A 90 -3.38 -17.39 -3.55
C LYS A 90 -4.67 -16.58 -3.41
N ASP A 91 -5.86 -17.19 -3.33
CA ASP A 91 -7.11 -16.40 -3.33
C ASP A 91 -7.08 -15.34 -2.22
N ASP A 92 -6.73 -14.10 -2.60
CA ASP A 92 -6.50 -12.96 -1.72
C ASP A 92 -7.86 -12.35 -1.35
N SER A 93 -8.73 -13.20 -0.80
CA SER A 93 -9.88 -12.70 -0.05
C SER A 93 -9.35 -12.07 1.23
N PHE A 94 -9.59 -10.77 1.39
CA PHE A 94 -9.40 -10.10 2.67
C PHE A 94 -10.76 -9.81 3.30
N LEU A 95 -10.76 -9.69 4.63
CA LEU A 95 -11.95 -9.37 5.40
C LEU A 95 -12.26 -7.88 5.30
N ILE A 96 -13.55 -7.55 5.25
CA ILE A 96 -14.04 -6.17 5.35
C ILE A 96 -14.87 -6.08 6.63
N GLN A 97 -14.58 -5.07 7.44
CA GLN A 97 -15.40 -4.72 8.58
C GLN A 97 -16.36 -3.59 8.17
N PRO A 98 -17.69 -3.82 8.14
CA PRO A 98 -18.66 -2.82 7.68
C PRO A 98 -18.57 -1.49 8.44
N SER A 99 -18.31 -1.54 9.75
CA SER A 99 -18.16 -0.32 10.57
C SER A 99 -16.92 0.50 10.19
N ALA A 100 -15.83 -0.16 9.76
CA ALA A 100 -14.64 0.53 9.29
C ALA A 100 -14.94 1.25 7.96
N PHE A 101 -15.62 0.57 7.03
CA PHE A 101 -16.03 1.18 5.76
C PHE A 101 -17.01 2.34 5.95
N ALA A 102 -17.96 2.20 6.88
CA ALA A 102 -18.87 3.29 7.22
C ALA A 102 -18.11 4.51 7.78
N PHE A 103 -17.13 4.28 8.67
CA PHE A 103 -16.27 5.33 9.20
C PHE A 103 -15.45 6.01 8.09
N LEU A 104 -14.81 5.24 7.23
CA LEU A 104 -14.02 5.75 6.11
C LEU A 104 -14.89 6.56 5.13
N SER A 105 -16.08 6.04 4.80
CA SER A 105 -17.05 6.75 3.95
C SER A 105 -17.46 8.09 4.57
N ALA A 106 -17.66 8.15 5.89
CA ALA A 106 -18.03 9.37 6.58
C ALA A 106 -16.90 10.41 6.61
N ASN A 107 -15.63 9.96 6.51
CA ASN A 107 -14.45 10.83 6.46
C ASN A 107 -13.99 11.12 5.01
N GLY A 108 -14.83 10.84 4.01
CA GLY A 108 -14.56 11.20 2.62
C GLY A 108 -13.65 10.25 1.85
N PHE A 109 -13.47 9.02 2.33
CA PHE A 109 -12.73 8.00 1.58
C PHE A 109 -13.45 7.64 0.26
N ASP A 110 -12.74 7.72 -0.86
CA ASP A 110 -13.30 7.39 -2.17
C ASP A 110 -13.07 5.92 -2.54
N PHE A 111 -14.09 5.10 -2.26
CA PHE A 111 -14.09 3.68 -2.64
C PHE A 111 -14.10 3.46 -4.16
N ASN A 112 -14.60 4.39 -4.96
CA ASN A 112 -14.52 4.24 -6.42
C ASN A 112 -13.06 4.33 -6.88
N LYS A 113 -12.28 5.26 -6.29
CA LYS A 113 -10.85 5.36 -6.56
C LYS A 113 -10.10 4.10 -6.15
N LEU A 114 -10.45 3.53 -5.00
CA LEU A 114 -9.92 2.23 -4.55
C LEU A 114 -10.16 1.11 -5.55
N PHE A 115 -11.42 0.85 -5.92
CA PHE A 115 -11.76 -0.32 -6.71
C PHE A 115 -11.44 -0.18 -8.20
N ARG A 116 -11.45 1.04 -8.74
CA ARG A 116 -11.21 1.28 -10.19
C ARG A 116 -9.75 1.57 -10.50
N TYR A 117 -9.06 2.28 -9.62
CA TYR A 117 -7.71 2.79 -9.86
C TYR A 117 -6.70 2.35 -8.81
N GLY A 118 -7.10 1.42 -7.92
CA GLY A 118 -6.21 0.87 -6.91
C GLY A 118 -4.95 0.29 -7.52
N ILE A 119 -3.82 0.69 -6.98
CA ILE A 119 -2.50 0.22 -7.36
C ILE A 119 -2.39 -1.23 -6.91
N ASN A 120 -2.03 -2.11 -7.84
CA ASN A 120 -1.74 -3.50 -7.53
C ASN A 120 -0.28 -3.61 -7.07
N TRP A 121 -0.01 -4.57 -6.20
CA TRP A 121 1.31 -4.86 -5.66
C TRP A 121 1.58 -6.35 -5.78
N LEU A 122 2.82 -6.78 -5.54
CA LEU A 122 3.20 -8.19 -5.38
C LEU A 122 4.12 -8.29 -4.17
N SER A 123 3.99 -9.38 -3.41
CA SER A 123 5.02 -9.72 -2.42
C SER A 123 6.31 -10.15 -3.12
N ALA A 124 7.44 -10.07 -2.41
CA ALA A 124 8.73 -10.51 -2.93
C ALA A 124 8.69 -11.97 -3.43
N ASP A 125 8.07 -12.88 -2.65
CA ASP A 125 7.95 -14.28 -3.03
C ASP A 125 7.11 -14.48 -4.32
N GLU A 126 6.04 -13.69 -4.49
CA GLU A 126 5.22 -13.71 -5.71
C GLU A 126 6.00 -13.15 -6.91
N GLU A 127 6.74 -12.07 -6.71
CA GLU A 127 7.62 -11.48 -7.72
C GLU A 127 8.70 -12.48 -8.15
N ASP A 128 9.42 -13.09 -7.23
CA ASP A 128 10.45 -14.10 -7.50
C ASP A 128 9.87 -15.29 -8.27
N SER A 129 8.70 -15.80 -7.83
CA SER A 129 8.00 -16.89 -8.50
C SER A 129 7.56 -16.54 -9.93
N LEU A 130 7.25 -15.27 -10.18
CA LEU A 130 6.89 -14.79 -11.52
C LEU A 130 8.12 -14.61 -12.40
N MET A 131 9.19 -14.03 -11.86
CA MET A 131 10.46 -13.90 -12.56
C MET A 131 11.04 -15.26 -12.95
N GLU A 132 10.95 -16.26 -12.06
CA GLU A 132 11.42 -17.62 -12.36
C GLU A 132 10.63 -18.26 -13.51
N LYS A 133 9.30 -18.10 -13.53
CA LYS A 133 8.44 -18.61 -14.62
C LYS A 133 8.66 -17.90 -15.95
N GLN A 134 9.09 -16.64 -15.92
CA GLN A 134 9.36 -15.84 -17.11
C GLN A 134 10.79 -15.97 -17.63
N ARG A 135 11.70 -16.61 -16.87
CA ARG A 135 13.07 -16.88 -17.36
C ARG A 135 13.02 -17.75 -18.61
N PRO A 136 13.42 -17.23 -19.80
CA PRO A 136 13.47 -18.04 -20.99
C PRO A 136 14.54 -19.12 -20.83
N SER A 137 14.31 -20.32 -21.36
CA SER A 137 15.27 -21.43 -21.35
C SER A 137 16.58 -21.14 -22.10
N ASN A 138 16.72 -19.97 -22.73
CA ASN A 138 17.91 -19.52 -23.46
C ASN A 138 18.37 -18.13 -22.98
N GLY A 139 19.13 -18.09 -21.87
CA GLY A 139 20.29 -17.22 -21.62
C GLY A 139 20.29 -15.74 -22.03
N LYS A 140 19.15 -15.05 -22.22
CA LYS A 140 19.11 -13.62 -22.46
C LYS A 140 18.47 -12.90 -21.28
N SER A 141 19.28 -12.06 -20.62
CA SER A 141 18.86 -11.16 -19.55
C SER A 141 17.83 -10.18 -20.09
N TYR A 142 16.60 -10.23 -19.56
CA TYR A 142 15.58 -9.22 -19.81
C TYR A 142 15.66 -8.16 -18.70
N ASN A 143 16.36 -7.07 -18.98
CA ASN A 143 16.14 -5.79 -18.29
C ASN A 143 14.97 -5.11 -19.00
N ASP A 144 13.72 -5.47 -18.68
CA ASP A 144 12.62 -4.56 -18.97
C ASP A 144 11.31 -4.95 -18.26
N PHE A 145 10.99 -4.23 -17.18
CA PHE A 145 9.62 -4.17 -16.64
C PHE A 145 8.65 -3.44 -17.59
N SER A 146 9.12 -2.86 -18.69
CA SER A 146 8.29 -2.14 -19.67
C SER A 146 7.34 -3.03 -20.49
N ASN A 147 7.57 -4.34 -20.55
CA ASN A 147 6.79 -5.27 -21.36
C ASN A 147 5.64 -5.97 -20.60
N VAL A 148 5.49 -5.71 -19.30
CA VAL A 148 4.18 -5.92 -18.66
C VAL A 148 3.34 -4.71 -19.07
N THR A 149 2.52 -4.85 -20.11
CA THR A 149 1.49 -3.85 -20.40
C THR A 149 0.46 -3.88 -19.27
N ILE A 150 0.81 -3.29 -18.12
CA ILE A 150 -0.19 -2.75 -17.21
C ILE A 150 -0.73 -1.57 -18.00
N ASN A 151 -1.91 -1.74 -18.59
CA ASN A 151 -2.63 -0.66 -19.23
C ASN A 151 -3.18 0.27 -18.13
N CYS A 152 -2.30 0.86 -17.32
CA CYS A 152 -2.62 1.93 -16.38
C CYS A 152 -2.59 3.25 -17.15
N ASN A 153 -3.52 3.38 -18.11
CA ASN A 153 -3.82 4.66 -18.72
C ASN A 153 -4.61 5.50 -17.69
N VAL A 154 -3.92 5.94 -16.64
CA VAL A 154 -4.47 6.83 -15.62
C VAL A 154 -4.14 8.24 -16.08
N GLY A 155 -5.05 8.83 -16.84
CA GLY A 155 -5.03 10.27 -17.05
C GLY A 155 -5.13 10.94 -15.68
N VAL A 156 -4.17 11.82 -15.36
CA VAL A 156 -4.26 12.68 -14.18
C VAL A 156 -5.52 13.53 -14.35
N PRO A 157 -6.52 13.43 -13.44
CA PRO A 157 -7.69 14.30 -13.48
C PRO A 157 -7.23 15.77 -13.50
N GLU A 158 -7.86 16.60 -14.34
CA GLU A 158 -7.48 18.02 -14.53
C GLU A 158 -7.38 18.80 -13.20
N GLU A 159 -8.17 18.41 -12.20
CA GLU A 159 -8.17 18.96 -10.83
C GLU A 159 -6.88 18.73 -10.02
N HIS A 160 -5.97 17.88 -10.49
CA HIS A 160 -4.69 17.58 -9.84
C HIS A 160 -3.46 18.09 -10.61
N LYS A 161 -3.67 18.88 -11.67
CA LYS A 161 -2.59 19.61 -12.35
C LYS A 161 -2.42 20.97 -11.65
N HIS A 162 -1.47 21.07 -10.74
CA HIS A 162 -0.96 22.34 -10.22
C HIS A 162 0.16 22.87 -11.12
#